data_AF-A0A5P1E507-F1
#
_entry.id   AF-A0A5P1E507-F1
#
_cell.length_a   1.000
_cell.length_b   1.000
_cell.length_c   1.000
_cell.angle_alpha   90.00
_cell.angle_beta   90.00
_cell.angle_gamma   90.00
#
_symmetry.space_group_name_H-M   'P 1'
#
loop_
_entity.id
_entity.type
_entity.pdbx_description
1 polymer ?
#
loop_
_entity_poly.entity_id
_entity_poly.type
_entity_poly.pdbx_seq_one_letter_code
_entity_poly.pdbx_strand_id
1 'polypeptide(L)'
;MSSVLLFVMWALVAAIPCQDRGLNAHFSMPRSFPWAVSISSMHERILEESRKRDRRKASGLLREMSCVEKCMRKLNELTDDVQSPMGEDKEREVREQVKELKEVCEALKEGLESLEMQVREVFHRIVRGRTEGLGCLNNNQE
;
A
#
# COMPACT_ATOMS: atom_id res chain seq x y z
N MET A 1 -16.27 4.95 -24.69
CA MET A 1 -15.58 3.81 -24.05
C MET A 1 -14.34 4.23 -23.27
N SER A 2 -13.41 5.02 -23.84
CA SER A 2 -12.15 5.40 -23.17
C SER A 2 -12.32 6.13 -21.82
N SER A 3 -13.32 7.02 -21.67
CA SER A 3 -13.57 7.72 -20.39
C SER A 3 -14.05 6.82 -19.26
N VAL A 4 -14.78 5.73 -19.58
CA VAL A 4 -15.19 4.73 -18.59
C VAL A 4 -13.98 3.93 -18.12
N LEU A 5 -13.11 3.51 -19.05
CA LEU A 5 -11.87 2.82 -18.70
C LEU A 5 -10.95 3.70 -17.84
N LEU A 6 -10.81 4.99 -18.16
CA LEU A 6 -10.05 5.94 -17.34
C LEU A 6 -10.64 6.06 -15.92
N PHE A 7 -11.97 6.09 -15.80
CA PHE A 7 -12.65 6.10 -14.49
C PHE A 7 -12.38 4.82 -13.69
N VAL A 8 -12.47 3.65 -14.33
CA VAL A 8 -12.20 2.36 -13.66
C VAL A 8 -10.74 2.28 -13.21
N MET A 9 -9.79 2.67 -14.06
CA MET A 9 -8.37 2.69 -13.71
C MET A 9 -8.09 3.66 -12.56
N TRP A 10 -8.72 4.84 -12.57
CA TRP A 10 -8.64 5.79 -11.45
C TRP A 10 -9.22 5.21 -10.15
N ALA A 11 -10.41 4.59 -10.20
CA ALA A 11 -11.08 4.02 -9.04
C ALA A 11 -10.27 2.86 -8.42
N LEU A 12 -9.62 2.04 -9.24
CA LEU A 12 -8.71 0.99 -8.78
C LEU A 12 -7.51 1.55 -8.02
N VAL A 13 -6.92 2.65 -8.53
CA VAL A 13 -5.83 3.34 -7.84
C VAL A 13 -6.29 3.97 -6.53
N ALA A 14 -7.48 4.59 -6.51
CA ALA A 14 -8.07 5.20 -5.32
C ALA A 14 -8.39 4.19 -4.20
N ALA A 15 -8.59 2.91 -4.53
CA ALA A 15 -8.83 1.84 -3.56
C ALA A 15 -7.57 1.42 -2.79
N ILE A 16 -6.38 1.68 -3.34
CA ILE A 16 -5.09 1.27 -2.78
C ILE A 16 -4.61 2.33 -1.77
N PRO A 17 -4.45 1.99 -0.47
CA PRO A 17 -4.09 2.95 0.60
C PRO A 17 -2.64 3.47 0.55
N CYS A 18 -1.95 3.31 -0.57
CA CYS A 18 -0.52 3.58 -0.71
C CYS A 18 -0.23 4.90 -1.45
N GLN A 19 -1.25 5.55 -2.04
CA GLN A 19 -1.01 6.57 -3.05
C GLN A 19 -1.89 7.81 -2.87
N ASP A 20 -1.40 8.76 -2.07
CA ASP A 20 -1.98 10.10 -1.93
C ASP A 20 -1.93 10.91 -3.25
N ARG A 21 -1.04 10.50 -4.16
CA ARG A 21 -0.77 11.20 -5.43
C ARG A 21 -1.78 10.91 -6.55
N GLY A 22 -2.52 9.80 -6.49
CA GLY A 22 -3.46 9.40 -7.56
C GLY A 22 -4.85 10.02 -7.42
N LEU A 23 -5.21 10.43 -6.21
CA LEU A 23 -6.55 10.93 -5.87
C LEU A 23 -6.84 12.33 -6.44
N ASN A 24 -5.80 13.15 -6.63
CA ASN A 24 -5.89 14.50 -7.20
C ASN A 24 -5.89 14.53 -8.75
N ALA A 25 -5.91 13.38 -9.42
CA ALA A 25 -6.04 13.36 -10.88
C ALA A 25 -7.40 13.96 -11.27
N HIS A 26 -7.39 15.10 -11.96
CA HIS A 26 -8.60 15.74 -12.45
C HIS A 26 -9.30 14.83 -13.46
N PHE A 27 -10.37 14.17 -13.01
CA PHE A 27 -11.27 13.43 -13.88
C PHE A 27 -12.25 14.40 -14.53
N SER A 28 -12.00 14.80 -15.77
CA SER A 28 -12.93 15.61 -16.57
C SER A 28 -13.66 14.74 -17.57
N MET A 29 -15.00 14.76 -17.51
CA MET A 29 -15.83 13.98 -18.43
C MET A 29 -16.80 14.87 -19.20
N PRO A 30 -16.89 14.74 -20.53
CA PRO A 30 -17.87 15.49 -21.32
C PRO A 30 -19.30 15.15 -20.89
N ARG A 31 -20.11 16.17 -20.59
CA ARG A 31 -21.53 16.02 -20.19
C ARG A 31 -22.45 15.51 -21.32
N SER A 32 -21.91 15.32 -22.52
CA SER A 32 -22.62 14.79 -23.68
C SER A 32 -23.02 13.32 -23.53
N PHE A 33 -22.44 12.59 -22.57
CA PHE A 33 -22.76 11.18 -22.35
C PHE A 33 -23.90 11.00 -21.33
N PRO A 34 -24.87 10.11 -21.59
CA PRO A 34 -26.01 9.89 -20.70
C PRO A 34 -25.63 9.32 -19.32
N TRP A 35 -24.52 8.60 -19.23
CA TRP A 35 -23.96 8.05 -17.98
C TRP A 35 -23.03 9.03 -17.25
N ALA A 36 -22.84 10.25 -17.78
CA ALA A 36 -21.87 11.19 -17.21
C ALA A 36 -22.22 11.62 -15.79
N VAL A 37 -23.50 11.88 -15.54
CA VAL A 37 -24.00 12.28 -14.23
C VAL A 37 -23.75 11.19 -13.18
N SER A 38 -24.02 9.92 -13.52
CA SER A 38 -23.82 8.78 -12.61
C SER A 38 -22.35 8.57 -12.28
N ILE A 39 -21.45 8.62 -13.27
CA ILE A 39 -20.00 8.47 -13.04
C ILE A 39 -19.45 9.65 -12.23
N SER A 40 -19.87 10.88 -12.52
CA SER A 40 -19.47 12.04 -11.71
C SER A 40 -19.95 11.92 -10.26
N SER A 41 -21.16 11.43 -10.02
CA SER A 41 -21.67 11.17 -8.66
C SER A 41 -20.85 10.10 -7.93
N MET A 42 -20.46 9.02 -8.62
CA MET A 42 -19.60 7.98 -8.04
C MET A 42 -18.20 8.52 -7.74
N HIS A 43 -17.62 9.33 -8.63
CA HIS A 43 -16.32 9.99 -8.43
C HIS A 43 -16.32 10.82 -7.14
N GLU A 44 -17.32 11.68 -6.95
CA GLU A 44 -17.45 12.52 -5.74
C GLU A 44 -17.58 11.67 -4.47
N ARG A 45 -18.41 10.62 -4.50
CA ARG A 45 -18.60 9.74 -3.34
C ARG A 45 -17.31 9.00 -2.95
N ILE A 46 -16.55 8.53 -3.93
CA ILE A 46 -15.24 7.90 -3.70
C ILE A 46 -14.25 8.89 -3.09
N LEU A 47 -14.23 10.14 -3.58
CA LEU A 47 -13.38 11.21 -3.06
C LEU A 47 -13.74 11.62 -1.62
N GLU A 48 -15.03 11.60 -1.29
CA GLU A 48 -15.49 11.89 0.08
C GLU A 48 -15.09 10.79 1.07
N GLU A 49 -15.25 9.52 0.67
CA GLU A 49 -14.89 8.37 1.50
C GLU A 49 -13.37 8.24 1.69
N SER A 50 -12.56 8.54 0.67
CA SER A 50 -11.10 8.55 0.80
C SER A 50 -10.61 9.65 1.76
N ARG A 51 -11.20 10.85 1.73
CA ARG A 51 -10.92 11.92 2.70
C ARG A 51 -11.31 11.54 4.13
N LYS A 52 -12.41 10.79 4.33
CA LYS A 52 -12.79 10.26 5.64
C LYS A 52 -11.79 9.22 6.16
N ARG A 53 -11.22 8.41 5.26
CA ARG A 53 -10.18 7.42 5.59
C ARG A 53 -8.89 8.08 6.06
N ASP A 54 -8.48 9.17 5.41
CA ASP A 54 -7.28 9.95 5.77
C ASP A 54 -7.38 10.54 7.20
N ARG A 55 -8.56 11.09 7.55
CA ARG A 55 -8.84 11.61 8.91
C ARG A 55 -8.73 10.56 10.02
N ARG A 56 -8.81 9.26 9.70
CA ARG A 56 -8.69 8.17 10.69
C ARG A 56 -7.23 7.80 11.01
N LYS A 57 -6.24 8.59 10.59
CA LYS A 57 -4.80 8.27 10.76
C LYS A 57 -4.51 6.82 10.39
N ALA A 58 -5.12 6.33 9.32
CA ALA A 58 -4.64 5.12 8.67
C ALA A 58 -3.41 5.54 7.86
N SER A 59 -2.32 5.89 8.57
CA SER A 59 -1.04 6.14 7.96
C SER A 59 -0.72 4.92 7.09
N GLY A 60 -0.63 5.11 5.78
CA GLY A 60 -0.18 4.10 4.82
C GLY A 60 1.25 3.63 5.05
N LEU A 61 1.90 4.08 6.11
CA LEU A 61 3.03 3.39 6.72
C LEU A 61 2.48 2.13 7.39
N LEU A 62 2.62 1.02 6.68
CA LEU A 62 2.48 -0.34 7.21
C LEU A 62 2.97 -0.35 8.66
N ARG A 63 2.12 -0.81 9.58
CA ARG A 63 2.41 -0.86 11.02
C ARG A 63 3.78 -1.50 11.28
N GLU A 64 4.19 -2.43 10.40
CA GLU A 64 5.50 -3.06 10.40
C GLU A 64 6.65 -2.05 10.18
N MET A 65 6.56 -1.09 9.26
CA MET A 65 7.60 -0.06 9.05
C MET A 65 7.81 0.81 10.30
N SER A 66 6.73 1.19 10.99
CA SER A 66 6.84 1.92 12.26
C SER A 66 7.51 1.07 13.35
N CYS A 67 7.26 -0.24 13.34
CA CYS A 67 7.90 -1.19 14.26
C CYS A 67 9.40 -1.33 13.98
N VAL A 68 9.79 -1.43 12.70
CA VAL A 68 11.19 -1.45 12.25
C VAL A 68 11.93 -0.18 12.66
N GLU A 69 11.32 0.98 12.46
CA GLU A 69 11.94 2.26 12.80
C GLU A 69 12.17 2.40 14.31
N LYS A 70 11.23 1.94 15.15
CA LYS A 70 11.39 1.89 16.61
C LYS A 70 12.50 0.94 17.03
N CYS A 71 12.56 -0.23 16.40
CA CYS A 71 13.58 -1.24 16.60
C CYS A 71 14.98 -0.72 16.26
N MET A 72 15.12 -0.04 15.12
CA MET A 72 16.38 0.52 14.65
C MET A 72 16.86 1.67 15.56
N ARG A 73 15.94 2.50 16.08
CA ARG A 73 16.28 3.53 17.08
C ARG A 73 16.84 2.94 18.37
N LYS A 74 16.18 1.92 18.93
CA LYS A 74 16.66 1.22 20.14
C LYS A 74 18.05 0.61 19.94
N LEU A 75 18.31 0.02 18.78
CA LEU A 75 19.62 -0.54 18.44
C LEU A 75 20.70 0.55 18.35
N ASN A 76 20.35 1.71 17.81
CA ASN A 76 21.28 2.83 17.68
C ASN A 76 21.63 3.43 19.06
N GLU A 77 20.63 3.57 19.95
CA GLU A 77 20.84 3.98 21.34
C GLU A 77 21.76 3.02 22.10
N LEU A 78 21.62 1.71 21.89
CA LEU A 78 22.52 0.71 22.47
C LEU A 78 23.94 0.82 21.93
N THR A 79 24.12 1.17 20.66
CA THR A 79 25.42 1.28 19.99
C THR A 79 26.20 2.51 20.47
N ASP A 80 25.49 3.61 20.76
CA ASP A 80 26.07 4.84 21.29
C ASP A 80 26.54 4.71 22.76
N ASP A 81 25.98 3.74 23.50
CA ASP A 81 26.25 3.52 24.93
C ASP A 81 27.28 2.38 25.19
N VAL A 82 27.87 1.81 24.14
CA VAL A 82 28.96 0.81 24.24
C VAL A 82 30.29 1.51 24.55
N GLN A 83 30.46 1.91 25.80
CA GLN A 83 31.80 2.17 26.34
C GLN A 83 32.29 0.92 27.08
N SER A 84 33.42 0.38 26.63
CA SER A 84 34.07 -0.78 27.23
C SER A 84 34.82 -0.38 28.52
N PRO A 85 34.78 -1.19 29.60
CA PRO A 85 34.14 -2.50 29.73
C PRO A 85 32.70 -2.40 30.29
N MET A 86 31.75 -3.06 29.63
CA MET A 86 30.36 -3.21 30.11
C MET A 86 30.29 -4.25 31.24
N GLY A 87 29.49 -4.00 32.28
CA GLY A 87 29.18 -4.99 33.30
C GLY A 87 28.24 -6.10 32.78
N GLU A 88 28.34 -7.31 33.34
CA GLU A 88 27.57 -8.50 32.92
C GLU A 88 26.05 -8.26 32.79
N ASP A 89 25.45 -7.44 33.67
CA ASP A 89 24.03 -7.11 33.62
C ASP A 89 23.66 -6.32 32.35
N LYS A 90 24.52 -5.38 31.95
CA LYS A 90 24.31 -4.54 30.75
C LYS A 90 24.49 -5.37 29.47
N GLU A 91 25.44 -6.32 29.48
CA GLU A 91 25.61 -7.27 28.36
C GLU A 91 24.39 -8.20 28.21
N ARG A 92 23.82 -8.65 29.34
CA ARG A 92 22.63 -9.49 29.35
C ARG A 92 21.40 -8.75 28.80
N GLU A 93 21.20 -7.50 29.20
CA GLU A 93 20.11 -6.64 28.70
C GLU A 93 20.23 -6.41 27.18
N VAL A 94 21.43 -6.07 26.69
CA VAL A 94 21.69 -5.93 25.25
C VAL A 94 21.34 -7.22 24.51
N ARG A 95 21.73 -8.37 25.04
CA ARG A 95 21.48 -9.68 24.42
C ARG A 95 19.98 -10.02 24.36
N GLU A 96 19.20 -9.68 25.38
CA GLU A 96 17.73 -9.84 25.36
C GLU A 96 17.08 -8.90 24.34
N GLN A 97 17.49 -7.63 24.28
CA GLN A 97 16.94 -6.68 23.31
C GLN A 97 17.29 -7.04 21.85
N VAL A 98 18.50 -7.54 21.59
CA VAL A 98 18.88 -8.07 20.26
C VAL A 98 18.05 -9.30 19.89
N LYS A 99 17.70 -10.14 20.86
CA LYS A 99 16.83 -11.30 20.63
C LYS A 99 15.40 -10.85 20.27
N GLU A 100 14.83 -9.90 21.01
CA GLU A 100 13.52 -9.30 20.69
C GLU A 100 13.53 -8.67 19.29
N LEU A 101 14.61 -7.97 18.94
CA LEU A 101 14.78 -7.39 17.61
C LEU A 101 14.80 -8.46 16.50
N LYS A 102 15.50 -9.58 16.73
CA LYS A 102 15.55 -10.70 15.79
C LYS A 102 14.16 -11.25 15.53
N GLU A 103 13.36 -11.46 16.58
CA GLU A 103 11.99 -11.98 16.47
C GLU A 103 11.09 -11.02 15.66
N VAL A 104 11.21 -9.71 15.87
CA VAL A 104 10.49 -8.70 15.08
C VAL A 104 10.92 -8.72 13.61
N CYS A 105 12.21 -8.85 13.33
CA CYS A 105 12.74 -8.93 11.96
C CYS A 105 12.28 -10.20 11.22
N GLU A 106 12.19 -11.35 11.91
CA GLU A 106 11.66 -12.57 11.31
C GLU A 106 10.16 -12.44 10.98
N ALA A 107 9.35 -11.91 11.90
CA ALA A 107 7.93 -11.65 11.66
C ALA A 107 7.72 -10.64 10.49
N LEU A 108 8.58 -9.62 10.40
CA LEU A 108 8.57 -8.68 9.26
C LEU A 108 8.85 -9.41 7.95
N LYS A 109 9.86 -10.28 7.92
CA LYS A 109 10.25 -11.02 6.72
C LYS A 109 9.10 -11.88 6.22
N GLU A 110 8.46 -12.64 7.11
CA GLU A 110 7.29 -13.46 6.76
C GLU A 110 6.13 -12.61 6.23
N GLY A 111 5.87 -11.46 6.86
CA GLY A 111 4.86 -10.50 6.40
C GLY A 111 5.16 -9.94 5.00
N LEU A 112 6.43 -9.62 4.72
CA LEU A 112 6.87 -9.13 3.41
C LEU A 112 6.76 -10.19 2.31
N GLU A 113 7.11 -11.45 2.61
CA GLU A 113 6.95 -12.56 1.66
C GLU A 113 5.47 -12.78 1.31
N SER A 114 4.58 -12.75 2.31
CA SER A 114 3.12 -12.83 2.10
C SER A 114 2.60 -11.65 1.27
N LEU A 115 3.07 -10.44 1.55
CA LEU A 115 2.71 -9.25 0.79
C LEU A 115 3.17 -9.35 -0.67
N GLU A 116 4.40 -9.80 -0.91
CA GLU A 116 4.92 -10.01 -2.27
C GLU A 116 4.05 -10.97 -3.07
N MET A 117 3.65 -12.09 -2.46
CA MET A 117 2.77 -13.08 -3.09
C MET A 117 1.42 -12.48 -3.48
N GLN A 118 0.80 -11.69 -2.60
CA GLN A 118 -0.47 -11.02 -2.87
C GLN A 118 -0.34 -9.97 -3.99
N VAL A 119 0.75 -9.19 -4.00
CA VAL A 119 1.02 -8.21 -5.07
C VAL A 119 1.20 -8.92 -6.42
N ARG A 120 1.95 -10.03 -6.45
CA ARG A 120 2.11 -10.86 -7.65
C ARG A 120 0.76 -11.40 -8.13
N GLU A 121 -0.09 -11.89 -7.24
CA GLU A 121 -1.42 -12.39 -7.59
C GLU A 121 -2.28 -11.29 -8.23
N VAL A 122 -2.34 -10.11 -7.63
CA VAL A 122 -3.08 -8.96 -8.18
C VAL A 122 -2.54 -8.58 -9.55
N PHE A 123 -1.21 -8.56 -9.73
CA PHE A 123 -0.60 -8.30 -11.03
C PHE A 123 -1.00 -9.35 -12.07
N HIS A 124 -0.97 -10.64 -11.73
CA HIS A 124 -1.44 -11.70 -12.62
C HIS A 124 -2.91 -11.52 -13.01
N ARG A 125 -3.78 -11.16 -12.05
CA ARG A 125 -5.20 -10.88 -12.32
C ARG A 125 -5.38 -9.70 -13.28
N ILE A 126 -4.59 -8.62 -13.13
CA ILE A 126 -4.62 -7.47 -14.03
C ILE A 126 -4.17 -7.86 -15.45
N VAL A 127 -3.04 -8.57 -15.58
CA VAL A 127 -2.52 -9.01 -16.87
C VAL A 127 -3.51 -9.95 -17.57
N ARG A 128 -4.09 -10.90 -16.82
CA ARG A 128 -5.11 -11.80 -17.32
C ARG A 128 -6.35 -11.03 -17.78
N GLY A 129 -6.89 -10.13 -16.96
CA GLY A 129 -8.05 -9.31 -17.31
C GLY A 129 -7.81 -8.45 -18.56
N ARG A 130 -6.60 -7.90 -18.73
CA ARG A 130 -6.20 -7.19 -19.96
C ARG A 130 -6.21 -8.11 -21.18
N THR A 131 -5.66 -9.32 -21.03
CA THR A 131 -5.56 -10.30 -22.12
C THR A 131 -6.94 -10.80 -22.55
N GLU A 132 -7.80 -11.13 -21.58
CA GLU A 132 -9.20 -11.50 -21.80
C GLU A 132 -9.97 -10.36 -22.49
N GLY A 133 -9.80 -9.11 -22.01
CA GLY A 133 -10.43 -7.94 -22.63
C GLY A 133 -9.99 -7.70 -24.08
N LEU A 134 -8.71 -7.88 -24.40
CA LEU A 134 -8.20 -7.81 -25.78
C LEU A 134 -8.75 -8.94 -26.65
N GLY A 135 -8.83 -10.17 -26.12
CA GLY A 135 -9.42 -11.31 -26.83
C GLY A 135 -10.90 -11.09 -27.19
N CYS A 136 -11.68 -10.53 -26.27
CA CYS A 136 -13.07 -10.18 -26.54
C CYS A 136 -13.21 -9.14 -27.66
N LEU A 137 -12.31 -8.15 -27.76
CA LEU A 137 -12.37 -7.16 -28.83
C LEU A 137 -12.06 -7.77 -30.20
N ASN A 138 -11.13 -8.72 -30.25
CA ASN A 138 -10.72 -9.39 -31.48
C ASN A 138 -11.81 -10.32 -32.02
N ASN A 139 -12.54 -10.99 -31.14
CA ASN A 139 -13.62 -11.93 -31.50
C ASN A 139 -14.94 -11.22 -31.89
N ASN A 140 -15.08 -9.91 -31.64
CA ASN A 140 -16.25 -9.13 -32.07
C ASN A 140 -16.06 -8.47 -33.45
N GLN A 141 -14.94 -8.75 -34.13
CA GLN A 141 -14.62 -8.27 -35.48
C GLN A 141 -14.77 -9.33 -36.58
N GLU A 142 -15.17 -10.56 -36.23
CA GLU A 142 -15.59 -11.63 -37.16
C GLU A 142 -17.12 -11.75 -37.25
#